data_AF-A0A1W9MJX7-F1
#
_entry.id   AF-A0A1W9MJX7-F1
#
_cell.length_a   1.000
_cell.length_b   1.000
_cell.length_c   1.000
_cell.angle_alpha   90.00
_cell.angle_beta   90.00
_cell.angle_gamma   90.00
#
_symmetry.space_group_name_H-M   'P 1'
#
loop_
_entity.id
_entity.type
_entity.pdbx_description
1 polymer ?
#
loop_
_entity_poly.entity_id
_entity_poly.type
_entity_poly.pdbx_seq_one_letter_code
_entity_poly.pdbx_strand_id
1 'polypeptide(L)'
;LTAAALNPSLQTGLLDPIPLLYRSVNLILMPLADNISVRYYDEAWSIGIIFFIAVMMNLRIPRFYCRFVCPLGALLGLLSRFAVWRVIRKDTEVLKCSHCHLCEKDCQGACQPSEQLRISECLVCMNCLRPCPHELIGYGAETSASGEILSPDVSRRAFMISCLSGAAAVPMLRLSGNIDGPNWNAQLIRPPGALSEKDFLARCVKCGQCMRICPSNVIHPAGLSAGSIEALWTPVLNFRIGTSGCQFNCIACGYLCPTAAIRPLSLDERKGIKQYAVKGPIKTGTAFLDQGRCLPWAMDKPCIVCQENCPVSPKAIGIKEYFSTVVKSADLPVKQADALHIGLDGNRIPRDRFSTGDYYCVAEGDRQPRRITENSENSLTTDSAFPWEPVPKPGAKLEIQIRLQRPFIDPNRCIGCGVCEHECPVKGRAAIRVFAENESRNRKHALML
;
A
#
# COMPACT_ATOMS: atom_id res chain seq x y z
N LEU A 1 17.85 30.92 14.88
CA LEU A 1 17.89 29.62 14.16
C LEU A 1 16.63 28.86 14.48
N THR A 2 15.56 29.18 13.74
CA THR A 2 14.20 28.68 13.98
C THR A 2 14.10 27.20 13.62
N ALA A 3 13.77 26.37 14.62
CA ALA A 3 13.48 24.94 14.52
C ALA A 3 12.32 24.57 13.55
N ALA A 4 11.75 25.54 12.85
CA ALA A 4 10.71 25.35 11.82
C ALA A 4 11.24 24.72 10.51
N ALA A 5 12.56 24.67 10.29
CA ALA A 5 13.15 24.15 9.05
C ALA A 5 13.41 22.63 9.05
N LEU A 6 13.29 21.96 10.20
CA LEU A 6 13.49 20.52 10.31
C LEU A 6 12.14 19.84 10.47
N ASN A 7 11.37 19.73 9.39
CA ASN A 7 10.25 18.79 9.33
C ASN A 7 10.84 17.37 9.41
N PRO A 8 10.85 16.69 10.56
CA PRO A 8 11.57 15.44 10.67
C PRO A 8 10.73 14.35 10.02
N SER A 9 11.30 13.63 9.07
CA SER A 9 10.77 12.33 8.65
C SER A 9 11.47 11.25 9.44
N LEU A 10 10.72 10.26 9.94
CA LEU A 10 11.29 9.18 10.74
C LEU A 10 11.97 8.14 9.82
N GLN A 11 13.12 8.52 9.26
CA GLN A 11 13.96 7.61 8.48
C GLN A 11 14.68 6.59 9.33
N THR A 12 14.71 6.77 10.65
CA THR A 12 15.21 5.74 11.56
C THR A 12 14.48 4.41 11.34
N GLY A 13 13.18 4.40 11.02
CA GLY A 13 12.44 3.15 10.71
C GLY A 13 12.93 2.33 9.50
N LEU A 14 13.83 2.87 8.66
CA LEU A 14 14.48 2.10 7.59
C LEU A 14 15.62 1.24 8.11
N LEU A 15 16.50 1.86 8.92
CA LEU A 15 17.77 1.31 9.37
C LEU A 15 17.81 0.98 10.88
N ASP A 16 16.72 1.19 11.60
CA ASP A 16 16.57 0.75 12.98
C ASP A 16 16.38 -0.78 13.01
N PRO A 17 17.16 -1.50 13.82
CA PRO A 17 17.10 -2.96 13.89
C PRO A 17 15.72 -3.47 14.32
N ILE A 18 15.00 -2.73 15.19
CA ILE A 18 13.72 -3.19 15.72
C ILE A 18 12.64 -3.17 14.63
N PRO A 19 12.35 -2.04 13.94
CA PRO A 19 11.43 -2.04 12.81
C PRO A 19 11.85 -2.95 11.67
N LEU A 20 13.16 -3.07 11.36
CA LEU A 20 13.63 -4.01 10.34
C LEU A 20 13.27 -5.45 10.71
N LEU A 21 13.53 -5.87 11.96
CA LEU A 21 13.18 -7.19 12.45
C LEU A 21 11.67 -7.42 12.39
N TYR A 22 10.88 -6.52 12.98
CA TYR A 22 9.41 -6.65 12.97
C TYR A 22 8.84 -6.70 11.57
N ARG A 23 9.30 -5.84 10.66
CA ARG A 23 8.86 -5.82 9.26
C ARG A 23 9.20 -7.14 8.57
N SER A 24 10.41 -7.65 8.75
CA SER A 24 10.86 -8.89 8.13
C SER A 24 10.10 -10.11 8.68
N VAL A 25 9.88 -10.17 9.99
CA VAL A 25 9.07 -11.23 10.61
C VAL A 25 7.63 -11.17 10.08
N ASN A 26 7.00 -9.99 10.10
CA ASN A 26 5.60 -9.82 9.75
C ASN A 26 5.30 -10.05 8.27
N LEU A 27 6.20 -9.62 7.37
CA LEU A 27 5.95 -9.62 5.92
C LEU A 27 6.61 -10.78 5.18
N ILE A 28 7.47 -11.55 5.85
CA ILE A 28 8.24 -12.63 5.23
C ILE A 28 8.11 -13.91 6.04
N LEU A 29 8.60 -13.92 7.29
CA LEU A 29 8.66 -15.16 8.06
C LEU A 29 7.27 -15.71 8.42
N MET A 30 6.34 -14.86 8.87
CA MET A 30 4.98 -15.30 9.19
C MET A 30 4.22 -15.80 7.94
N PRO A 31 4.18 -15.07 6.80
CA PRO A 31 3.57 -15.60 5.58
C PRO A 31 4.17 -16.91 5.07
N LEU A 32 5.49 -17.11 5.25
CA LEU A 32 6.14 -18.39 4.91
C LEU A 32 5.69 -19.52 5.85
N ALA A 33 5.50 -19.21 7.14
CA ALA A 33 5.05 -20.18 8.14
C ALA A 33 3.55 -20.54 8.01
N ASP A 34 2.71 -19.57 7.64
CA ASP A 34 1.24 -19.71 7.54
C ASP A 34 0.77 -20.44 6.25
N ASN A 35 1.69 -21.05 5.49
CA ASN A 35 1.54 -21.48 4.09
C ASN A 35 1.30 -20.30 3.13
N ILE A 36 2.15 -20.20 2.10
CA ILE A 36 2.29 -19.10 1.12
C ILE A 36 0.97 -18.72 0.39
N SER A 37 -0.08 -19.51 0.48
CA SER A 37 -1.30 -19.37 -0.32
C SER A 37 -2.26 -18.23 0.09
N VAL A 38 -2.04 -17.52 1.20
CA VAL A 38 -3.04 -16.57 1.73
C VAL A 38 -2.61 -15.09 1.69
N ARG A 39 -1.31 -14.76 1.62
CA ARG A 39 -0.85 -13.35 1.72
C ARG A 39 0.35 -13.03 0.83
N TYR A 40 0.25 -11.91 0.11
CA TYR A 40 1.27 -11.37 -0.79
C TYR A 40 1.69 -9.96 -0.36
N TYR A 41 2.96 -9.60 -0.57
CA TYR A 41 3.47 -8.24 -0.36
C TYR A 41 4.49 -7.86 -1.45
N ASP A 42 4.25 -6.76 -2.17
CA ASP A 42 5.05 -6.32 -3.33
C ASP A 42 6.57 -6.19 -3.03
N GLU A 43 6.92 -5.58 -1.90
CA GLU A 43 8.33 -5.32 -1.52
C GLU A 43 8.90 -6.35 -0.53
N ALA A 44 8.28 -7.53 -0.39
CA ALA A 44 8.78 -8.56 0.53
C ALA A 44 10.20 -9.00 0.20
N TRP A 45 10.53 -9.12 -1.09
CA TRP A 45 11.85 -9.56 -1.54
C TRP A 45 12.95 -8.57 -1.15
N SER A 46 12.72 -7.26 -1.32
CA SER A 46 13.72 -6.22 -1.04
C SER A 46 13.98 -6.11 0.47
N ILE A 47 12.92 -6.22 1.28
CA ILE A 47 13.01 -6.31 2.73
C ILE A 47 13.77 -7.59 3.15
N GLY A 48 13.48 -8.72 2.51
CA GLY A 48 14.08 -10.02 2.83
C GLY A 48 15.57 -10.09 2.57
N ILE A 49 16.02 -9.54 1.43
CA ILE A 49 17.45 -9.46 1.10
C ILE A 49 18.18 -8.63 2.14
N ILE A 50 17.65 -7.46 2.51
CA ILE A 50 18.30 -6.57 3.48
C ILE A 50 18.36 -7.24 4.86
N PHE A 51 17.28 -7.89 5.29
CA PHE A 51 17.27 -8.65 6.54
C PHE A 51 18.26 -9.82 6.52
N PHE A 52 18.28 -10.60 5.43
CA PHE A 52 19.19 -11.73 5.28
C PHE A 52 20.65 -11.29 5.33
N ILE A 53 21.02 -10.24 4.59
CA ILE A 53 22.38 -9.66 4.63
C ILE A 53 22.71 -9.18 6.05
N ALA A 54 21.79 -8.49 6.72
CA ALA A 54 21.99 -8.05 8.09
C ALA A 54 22.27 -9.24 9.03
N VAL A 55 21.51 -10.33 8.93
CA VAL A 55 21.74 -11.54 9.75
C VAL A 55 23.08 -12.19 9.42
N MET A 56 23.38 -12.44 8.15
CA MET A 56 24.65 -13.07 7.73
C MET A 56 25.87 -12.27 8.18
N MET A 57 25.81 -10.93 8.11
CA MET A 57 26.90 -10.08 8.56
C MET A 57 27.06 -10.08 10.08
N ASN A 58 25.98 -10.20 10.85
CA ASN A 58 26.07 -10.36 12.31
C ASN A 58 26.66 -11.71 12.73
N LEU A 59 26.53 -12.76 11.91
CA LEU A 59 27.20 -14.05 12.15
C LEU A 59 28.72 -13.96 11.91
N ARG A 60 29.15 -13.09 10.99
CA ARG A 60 30.58 -12.89 10.68
C ARG A 60 31.26 -11.90 11.63
N ILE A 61 30.58 -10.80 11.96
CA ILE A 61 31.10 -9.74 12.82
C ILE A 61 30.09 -9.51 13.95
N PRO A 62 30.50 -9.68 15.23
CA PRO A 62 29.60 -9.47 16.36
C PRO A 62 28.94 -8.10 16.28
N ARG A 63 27.60 -8.09 16.30
CA ARG A 63 26.77 -6.87 16.29
C ARG A 63 27.05 -5.94 15.10
N PHE A 64 27.45 -6.49 13.94
CA PHE A 64 27.70 -5.74 12.71
C PHE A 64 26.67 -4.64 12.46
N TYR A 65 25.38 -4.96 12.60
CA TYR A 65 24.32 -4.01 12.29
C TYR A 65 24.31 -2.82 13.25
N CYS A 66 24.45 -3.06 14.56
CA CYS A 66 24.51 -2.00 15.56
C CYS A 66 25.78 -1.14 15.41
N ARG A 67 26.89 -1.76 14.99
CA ARG A 67 28.20 -1.10 14.86
C ARG A 67 28.34 -0.23 13.61
N PHE A 68 27.81 -0.69 12.48
CA PHE A 68 28.08 -0.06 11.19
C PHE A 68 26.85 0.52 10.49
N VAL A 69 25.63 0.06 10.82
CA VAL A 69 24.41 0.43 10.08
C VAL A 69 23.46 1.27 10.93
N CYS A 70 23.30 0.91 12.20
CA CYS A 70 22.33 1.52 13.09
C CYS A 70 22.78 2.91 13.58
N PRO A 71 22.02 3.98 13.30
CA PRO A 71 22.37 5.32 13.78
C PRO A 71 22.34 5.44 15.31
N LEU A 72 21.48 4.66 15.98
CA LEU A 72 21.44 4.62 17.45
C LEU A 72 22.73 4.01 18.03
N GLY A 73 23.33 3.01 17.38
CA GLY A 73 24.60 2.44 17.82
C GLY A 73 25.74 3.45 17.75
N ALA A 74 25.82 4.22 16.67
CA ALA A 74 26.78 5.31 16.54
C ALA A 74 26.59 6.39 17.63
N LEU A 75 25.34 6.76 17.93
CA LEU A 75 25.03 7.71 19.00
C LEU A 75 25.42 7.19 20.38
N LEU A 76 25.07 5.94 20.70
CA LEU A 76 25.42 5.32 21.98
C LEU A 76 26.94 5.15 22.12
N GLY A 77 27.65 4.81 21.04
CA GLY A 77 29.12 4.77 21.03
C GLY A 77 29.73 6.13 21.36
N LEU A 78 29.18 7.24 20.83
CA LEU A 78 29.63 8.60 21.17
C LEU A 78 29.36 8.95 22.64
N LEU A 79 28.21 8.53 23.20
CA LEU A 79 27.86 8.79 24.59
C LEU A 79 28.68 7.93 25.58
N SER A 80 29.08 6.73 25.17
CA SER A 80 29.82 5.78 26.03
C SER A 80 31.20 6.29 26.46
N ARG A 81 31.79 7.28 25.76
CA ARG A 81 33.05 7.92 26.18
C ARG A 81 32.97 8.61 27.55
N PHE A 82 31.75 8.90 28.01
CA PHE A 82 31.48 9.49 29.32
C PHE A 82 31.12 8.44 30.38
N ALA A 83 31.27 7.16 30.06
CA ALA A 83 30.96 6.09 31.00
C ALA A 83 31.91 6.13 32.20
N VAL A 84 31.36 6.54 33.35
CA VAL A 84 32.07 6.54 34.64
C VAL A 84 32.46 5.11 35.01
N TRP A 85 31.51 4.18 34.92
CA TRP A 85 31.74 2.77 35.23
C TRP A 85 31.90 1.96 33.96
N ARG A 86 33.00 1.23 33.84
CA ARG A 86 33.34 0.48 32.63
C ARG A 86 34.13 -0.79 32.94
N VAL A 87 34.20 -1.67 31.95
CA VAL A 87 35.15 -2.78 31.98
C VAL A 87 36.55 -2.19 31.91
N ILE A 88 37.46 -2.71 32.73
CA ILE A 88 38.86 -2.25 32.79
C ILE A 88 39.79 -3.45 32.71
N ARG A 89 41.00 -3.22 32.21
CA ARG A 89 42.11 -4.15 32.38
C ARG A 89 42.98 -3.68 33.54
N LYS A 90 43.18 -4.54 34.54
CA LYS A 90 43.92 -4.19 35.77
C LYS A 90 45.44 -4.09 35.55
N ASP A 91 45.98 -4.85 34.60
CA ASP A 91 47.42 -4.95 34.39
C ASP A 91 47.78 -5.25 32.92
N THR A 92 48.91 -4.73 32.45
CA THR A 92 49.50 -4.93 31.12
C THR A 92 50.69 -5.87 31.09
N GLU A 93 51.18 -6.35 32.23
CA GLU A 93 52.35 -7.21 32.29
C GLU A 93 52.16 -8.50 31.48
N VAL A 94 53.08 -8.73 30.54
CA VAL A 94 53.11 -9.91 29.66
C VAL A 94 53.23 -11.22 30.46
N LEU A 95 53.87 -11.18 31.63
CA LEU A 95 54.00 -12.31 32.55
C LEU A 95 52.66 -12.73 33.19
N LYS A 96 51.69 -11.81 33.29
CA LYS A 96 50.38 -12.06 33.90
C LYS A 96 49.29 -12.44 32.88
N CYS A 97 49.46 -12.11 31.60
CA CYS A 97 48.50 -12.41 30.55
C CYS A 97 49.09 -13.38 29.52
N SER A 98 48.58 -14.62 29.46
CA SER A 98 49.04 -15.61 28.46
C SER A 98 48.50 -15.39 27.04
N HIS A 99 47.85 -14.25 26.75
CA HIS A 99 47.22 -13.96 25.45
C HIS A 99 46.33 -15.10 24.94
N CYS A 100 45.55 -15.73 25.83
CA CYS A 100 44.66 -16.84 25.47
C CYS A 100 43.41 -16.43 24.67
N HIS A 101 43.16 -15.12 24.50
CA HIS A 101 42.00 -14.54 23.78
C HIS A 101 40.60 -15.00 24.24
N LEU A 102 40.49 -15.69 25.39
CA LEU A 102 39.21 -16.15 25.94
C LEU A 102 38.25 -14.99 26.25
N CYS A 103 38.79 -13.90 26.79
CA CYS A 103 38.01 -12.69 27.06
C CYS A 103 37.51 -12.01 25.77
N GLU A 104 38.23 -12.13 24.66
CA GLU A 104 37.81 -11.58 23.36
C GLU A 104 36.74 -12.44 22.70
N LYS A 105 36.89 -13.77 22.78
CA LYS A 105 35.91 -14.73 22.27
C LYS A 105 34.52 -14.48 22.88
N ASP A 106 34.47 -14.19 24.17
CA ASP A 106 33.22 -13.94 24.89
C ASP A 106 32.80 -12.45 24.88
N CYS A 107 33.62 -11.58 24.27
CA CYS A 107 33.33 -10.16 24.15
C CYS A 107 32.29 -9.88 23.06
N GLN A 108 31.05 -9.75 23.50
CA GLN A 108 29.93 -9.45 22.61
C GLN A 108 29.98 -8.05 21.97
N GLY A 109 30.77 -7.12 22.54
CA GLY A 109 30.99 -5.79 21.99
C GLY A 109 32.18 -5.70 21.03
N ALA A 110 32.96 -6.78 20.87
CA ALA A 110 34.21 -6.76 20.11
C ALA A 110 35.15 -5.60 20.50
N CYS A 111 35.19 -5.24 21.79
CA CYS A 111 35.93 -4.09 22.31
C CYS A 111 37.41 -4.37 22.64
N GLN A 112 37.94 -5.52 22.20
CA GLN A 112 39.34 -5.96 22.40
C GLN A 112 39.83 -5.93 23.86
N PRO A 113 39.20 -6.68 24.79
CA PRO A 113 39.59 -6.69 26.20
C PRO A 113 41.00 -7.17 26.51
N SER A 114 41.64 -7.97 25.63
CA SER A 114 43.04 -8.38 25.82
C SER A 114 44.07 -7.41 25.25
N GLU A 115 43.64 -6.32 24.61
CA GLU A 115 44.51 -5.27 24.05
C GLU A 115 44.14 -3.90 24.67
N GLN A 116 44.03 -2.87 23.83
CA GLN A 116 43.55 -1.54 24.20
C GLN A 116 42.02 -1.49 24.09
N LEU A 117 41.35 -1.19 25.19
CA LEU A 117 39.90 -1.33 25.28
C LEU A 117 39.19 -0.24 24.45
N ARG A 118 38.32 -0.63 23.53
CA ARG A 118 37.48 0.30 22.76
C ARG A 118 36.19 0.61 23.51
N ILE A 119 36.16 1.74 24.22
CA ILE A 119 35.00 2.11 25.05
C ILE A 119 33.75 2.32 24.19
N SER A 120 33.91 2.91 23.00
CA SER A 120 32.83 3.17 22.03
C SER A 120 32.06 1.93 21.58
N GLU A 121 32.62 0.73 21.75
CA GLU A 121 32.05 -0.54 21.31
C GLU A 121 31.63 -1.43 22.52
N CYS A 122 32.05 -1.08 23.73
CA CYS A 122 31.78 -1.87 24.93
C CYS A 122 30.35 -1.64 25.44
N LEU A 123 29.59 -2.72 25.62
CA LEU A 123 28.23 -2.67 26.18
C LEU A 123 28.16 -2.98 27.66
N VAL A 124 29.32 -3.12 28.31
CA VAL A 124 29.43 -3.42 29.74
C VAL A 124 28.61 -4.66 30.15
N CYS A 125 28.56 -5.68 29.28
CA CYS A 125 27.84 -6.94 29.57
C CYS A 125 28.58 -7.85 30.55
N MET A 126 29.84 -7.53 30.86
CA MET A 126 30.72 -8.23 31.82
C MET A 126 31.01 -9.71 31.49
N ASN A 127 30.64 -10.18 30.30
CA ASN A 127 30.90 -11.56 29.87
C ASN A 127 32.39 -11.90 29.81
N CYS A 128 33.26 -10.90 29.60
CA CYS A 128 34.70 -11.08 29.52
C CYS A 128 35.42 -11.22 30.88
N LEU A 129 34.74 -10.97 32.00
CA LEU A 129 35.35 -11.05 33.34
C LEU A 129 35.59 -12.51 33.75
N ARG A 130 34.56 -13.36 33.65
CA ARG A 130 34.60 -14.76 34.11
C ARG A 130 35.58 -15.66 33.32
N PRO A 131 35.69 -15.57 31.99
CA PRO A 131 36.57 -16.44 31.20
C PRO A 131 38.06 -16.14 31.35
N CYS A 132 38.45 -15.06 32.03
CA CYS A 132 39.85 -14.70 32.21
C CYS A 132 40.45 -15.51 33.38
N PRO A 133 41.30 -16.52 33.13
CA PRO A 133 41.87 -17.33 34.21
C PRO A 133 42.89 -16.58 35.07
N HIS A 134 43.35 -15.41 34.59
CA HIS A 134 44.32 -14.55 35.28
C HIS A 134 43.63 -13.37 36.01
N GLU A 135 42.30 -13.29 35.98
CA GLU A 135 41.50 -12.24 36.66
C GLU A 135 41.90 -10.79 36.34
N LEU A 136 42.47 -10.59 35.15
CA LEU A 136 43.00 -9.31 34.67
C LEU A 136 41.91 -8.36 34.16
N ILE A 137 40.73 -8.88 33.84
CA ILE A 137 39.58 -8.09 33.41
C ILE A 137 38.71 -7.80 34.63
N GLY A 138 38.44 -6.52 34.87
CA GLY A 138 37.64 -6.03 36.00
C GLY A 138 36.53 -5.09 35.55
N TYR A 139 35.80 -4.56 36.54
CA TYR A 139 34.81 -3.52 36.38
C TYR A 139 35.08 -2.45 37.43
N GLY A 140 35.14 -1.19 37.01
CA GLY A 140 35.49 -0.08 37.90
C GLY A 140 35.36 1.27 37.22
N ALA A 141 35.71 2.32 37.97
CA ALA A 141 35.72 3.69 37.48
C ALA A 141 37.11 4.15 36.98
N GLU A 142 38.12 3.36 37.29
CA GLU A 142 39.53 3.58 36.96
C GLU A 142 39.79 3.49 35.45
N THR A 143 40.89 4.07 34.98
CA THR A 143 41.33 3.90 33.60
C THR A 143 42.01 2.55 33.41
N SER A 144 41.71 1.88 32.30
CA SER A 144 42.36 0.61 31.94
C SER A 144 43.89 0.77 31.85
N ALA A 145 44.64 -0.15 32.48
CA ALA A 145 46.10 -0.14 32.46
C ALA A 145 46.68 -0.25 31.04
N SER A 146 45.96 -0.90 30.12
CA SER A 146 46.33 -1.02 28.69
C SER A 146 46.03 0.22 27.85
N GLY A 147 45.53 1.29 28.46
CA GLY A 147 44.97 2.43 27.75
C GLY A 147 43.59 2.14 27.17
N GLU A 148 42.92 3.20 26.73
CA GLU A 148 41.54 3.18 26.24
C GLU A 148 41.44 3.93 24.92
N ILE A 149 40.64 3.40 23.99
CA ILE A 149 40.23 4.09 22.77
C ILE A 149 38.81 4.62 23.04
N LEU A 150 38.71 5.91 23.34
CA LEU A 150 37.44 6.56 23.72
C LEU A 150 36.51 6.81 22.55
N SER A 151 37.05 7.06 21.36
CA SER A 151 36.28 7.33 20.15
C SER A 151 37.00 6.78 18.92
N PRO A 152 36.26 6.35 17.88
CA PRO A 152 36.86 6.14 16.57
C PRO A 152 37.55 7.43 16.10
N ASP A 153 38.69 7.30 15.42
CA ASP A 153 39.47 8.44 14.92
C ASP A 153 38.74 9.12 13.75
N VAL A 154 37.77 9.98 14.10
CA VAL A 154 37.04 10.80 13.14
C VAL A 154 37.72 12.16 13.09
N SER A 155 38.46 12.41 12.02
CA SER A 155 39.05 13.74 11.79
C SER A 155 37.97 14.83 11.84
N ARG A 156 38.32 16.04 12.34
CA ARG A 156 37.41 17.20 12.36
C ARG A 156 36.79 17.46 10.98
N ARG A 157 37.58 17.23 9.92
CA ARG A 157 37.12 17.32 8.53
C ARG A 157 36.03 16.30 8.20
N ALA A 158 36.23 15.03 8.56
CA ALA A 158 35.24 13.97 8.33
C ALA A 158 33.94 14.22 9.11
N PHE A 159 34.03 14.75 10.34
CA PHE A 159 32.86 15.16 11.12
C PHE A 159 32.09 16.29 10.42
N MET A 160 32.78 17.37 10.02
CA MET A 160 32.16 18.49 9.32
C MET A 160 31.52 18.07 8.00
N ILE A 161 32.21 17.22 7.22
CA ILE A 161 31.66 16.67 5.97
C ILE A 161 30.42 15.84 6.24
N SER A 162 30.42 14.98 7.28
CA SER A 162 29.26 14.16 7.65
C SER A 162 28.06 15.04 8.04
N CYS A 163 28.28 16.06 8.87
CA CYS A 163 27.23 17.00 9.26
C CYS A 163 26.67 17.79 8.06
N LEU A 164 27.54 18.34 7.21
CA LEU A 164 27.13 19.07 6.01
C LEU A 164 26.39 18.17 5.01
N SER A 165 26.88 16.95 4.80
CA SER A 165 26.24 15.96 3.91
C SER A 165 24.86 15.58 4.43
N GLY A 166 24.71 15.35 5.75
CA GLY A 166 23.42 15.09 6.38
C GLY A 166 22.45 16.28 6.26
N ALA A 167 22.94 17.49 6.49
CA ALA A 167 22.14 18.72 6.38
C ALA A 167 21.69 19.00 4.93
N ALA A 168 22.51 18.66 3.93
CA ALA A 168 22.19 18.82 2.51
C ALA A 168 21.31 17.69 1.96
N ALA A 169 21.44 16.46 2.47
CA ALA A 169 20.71 15.30 1.96
C ALA A 169 19.19 15.44 2.14
N VAL A 170 18.72 15.92 3.30
CA VAL A 170 17.28 16.05 3.59
C VAL A 170 16.54 16.99 2.63
N PRO A 171 16.97 18.26 2.41
CA PRO A 171 16.30 19.13 1.45
C PRO A 171 16.44 18.60 0.01
N MET A 172 17.56 17.97 -0.34
CA MET A 172 17.76 17.35 -1.66
C MET A 172 16.75 16.22 -1.93
N LEU A 173 16.49 15.35 -0.96
CA LEU A 173 15.49 14.28 -1.06
C LEU A 173 14.05 14.80 -1.19
N ARG A 174 13.80 16.04 -0.76
CA ARG A 174 12.49 16.70 -0.81
C ARG A 174 12.29 17.60 -2.02
N LEU A 175 13.34 17.82 -2.81
CA LEU A 175 13.30 18.71 -3.97
C LEU A 175 12.27 18.25 -5.03
N SER A 176 11.95 16.95 -5.07
CA SER A 176 10.95 16.39 -6.00
C SER A 176 9.51 16.85 -5.72
N GLY A 177 9.25 17.43 -4.55
CA GLY A 177 7.93 17.96 -4.20
C GLY A 177 6.86 16.89 -3.94
N ASN A 178 7.22 15.62 -3.80
CA ASN A 178 6.27 14.50 -3.73
C ASN A 178 5.44 14.41 -2.43
N ILE A 179 5.76 15.20 -1.40
CA ILE A 179 5.14 15.10 -0.05
C ILE A 179 4.04 16.14 0.14
N ASP A 180 4.36 17.42 -0.01
CA ASP A 180 3.44 18.55 0.19
C ASP A 180 3.45 19.53 -1.01
N GLY A 181 4.12 19.17 -2.10
CA GLY A 181 4.27 19.98 -3.30
C GLY A 181 3.24 19.67 -4.38
N PRO A 182 3.30 20.37 -5.53
CA PRO A 182 2.37 20.16 -6.64
C PRO A 182 2.52 18.79 -7.31
N ASN A 183 3.66 18.11 -7.11
CA ASN A 183 3.98 16.81 -7.71
C ASN A 183 3.68 15.63 -6.77
N TRP A 184 2.65 15.76 -5.93
CA TRP A 184 2.21 14.68 -5.04
C TRP A 184 1.68 13.49 -5.86
N ASN A 185 1.83 12.27 -5.34
CA ASN A 185 1.41 11.07 -6.06
C ASN A 185 -0.03 10.67 -5.68
N ALA A 186 -0.96 10.80 -6.63
CA ALA A 186 -2.35 10.37 -6.51
C ALA A 186 -2.53 8.88 -6.18
N GLN A 187 -1.55 8.04 -6.51
CA GLN A 187 -1.58 6.62 -6.19
C GLN A 187 -1.13 6.31 -4.75
N LEU A 188 -0.64 7.30 -4.00
CA LEU A 188 -0.21 7.15 -2.61
C LEU A 188 -1.43 7.18 -1.66
N ILE A 189 -2.22 6.13 -1.72
CA ILE A 189 -3.45 6.00 -0.94
C ILE A 189 -3.09 5.37 0.41
N ARG A 190 -3.30 6.09 1.51
CA ARG A 190 -3.00 5.57 2.85
C ARG A 190 -4.19 4.83 3.48
N PRO A 191 -3.93 3.92 4.43
CA PRO A 191 -4.97 3.31 5.24
C PRO A 191 -5.84 4.36 5.97
N PRO A 192 -7.10 4.01 6.28
CA PRO A 192 -7.98 4.92 7.00
C PRO A 192 -7.44 5.26 8.39
N GLY A 193 -7.53 6.54 8.75
CA GLY A 193 -7.00 7.05 10.01
C GLY A 193 -5.52 7.46 9.94
N ALA A 194 -4.85 7.28 8.80
CA ALA A 194 -3.55 7.90 8.57
C ALA A 194 -3.63 9.42 8.74
N LEU A 195 -2.61 10.02 9.35
CA LEU A 195 -2.49 11.47 9.49
C LEU A 195 -2.18 12.15 8.14
N SER A 196 -2.04 13.47 8.17
CA SER A 196 -1.47 14.24 7.04
C SER A 196 -0.14 13.60 6.61
N GLU A 197 0.22 13.66 5.33
CA GLU A 197 1.39 12.94 4.83
C GLU A 197 2.67 13.29 5.60
N LYS A 198 2.86 14.58 5.88
CA LYS A 198 3.95 15.09 6.71
C LYS A 198 3.96 14.51 8.13
N ASP A 199 2.83 14.58 8.85
CA ASP A 199 2.74 14.07 10.22
C ASP A 199 2.83 12.53 10.27
N PHE A 200 2.33 11.88 9.23
CA PHE A 200 2.41 10.45 9.04
C PHE A 200 3.87 9.99 8.88
N LEU A 201 4.63 10.63 7.99
CA LEU A 201 6.06 10.33 7.77
C LEU A 201 6.92 10.67 8.99
N ALA A 202 6.51 11.65 9.80
CA ALA A 202 7.18 11.98 11.06
C ALA A 202 6.98 10.93 12.17
N ARG A 203 5.91 10.11 12.08
CA ARG A 203 5.55 9.12 13.13
C ARG A 203 5.71 7.68 12.69
N CYS A 204 5.62 7.38 11.39
CA CYS A 204 5.63 6.00 10.91
C CYS A 204 7.02 5.36 11.09
N VAL A 205 7.11 4.34 11.94
CA VAL A 205 8.33 3.55 12.14
C VAL A 205 8.53 2.43 11.11
N LYS A 206 7.62 2.26 10.14
CA LYS A 206 7.72 1.24 9.07
C LYS A 206 7.82 -0.21 9.57
N CYS A 207 7.12 -0.53 10.67
CA CYS A 207 7.16 -1.85 11.34
C CYS A 207 6.31 -2.96 10.68
N GLY A 208 5.46 -2.62 9.70
CA GLY A 208 4.63 -3.60 8.97
C GLY A 208 3.43 -4.18 9.75
N GLN A 209 3.17 -3.78 10.99
CA GLN A 209 2.08 -4.35 11.80
C GLN A 209 0.68 -4.13 11.16
N CYS A 210 0.43 -2.93 10.62
CA CYS A 210 -0.83 -2.62 9.94
C CYS A 210 -1.06 -3.48 8.68
N MET A 211 0.02 -3.87 7.98
CA MET A 211 -0.03 -4.76 6.82
C MET A 211 -0.40 -6.19 7.23
N ARG A 212 0.25 -6.69 8.29
CA ARG A 212 -0.02 -8.03 8.85
C ARG A 212 -1.46 -8.20 9.31
N ILE A 213 -2.00 -7.22 10.05
CA ILE A 213 -3.35 -7.33 10.61
C ILE A 213 -4.45 -7.13 9.57
N CYS A 214 -4.11 -6.64 8.37
CA CYS A 214 -5.09 -6.39 7.32
C CYS A 214 -5.78 -7.71 6.91
N PRO A 215 -7.10 -7.86 7.07
CA PRO A 215 -7.79 -9.10 6.72
C PRO A 215 -7.91 -9.29 5.21
N SER A 216 -8.00 -8.20 4.43
CA SER A 216 -8.07 -8.26 2.97
C SER A 216 -6.70 -8.25 2.29
N ASN A 217 -5.61 -8.16 3.05
CA ASN A 217 -4.23 -8.04 2.54
C ASN A 217 -4.02 -6.84 1.58
N VAL A 218 -4.88 -5.82 1.60
CA VAL A 218 -4.79 -4.65 0.70
C VAL A 218 -3.72 -3.63 1.09
N ILE A 219 -3.12 -3.73 2.29
CA ILE A 219 -2.09 -2.79 2.77
C ILE A 219 -0.72 -3.38 2.46
N HIS A 220 0.06 -2.68 1.64
CA HIS A 220 1.38 -3.10 1.17
C HIS A 220 2.47 -2.11 1.56
N PRO A 221 3.73 -2.56 1.66
CA PRO A 221 4.88 -1.68 1.73
C PRO A 221 5.02 -0.88 0.43
N ALA A 222 5.08 0.44 0.55
CA ALA A 222 5.36 1.33 -0.58
C ALA A 222 6.74 1.04 -1.18
N GLY A 223 6.78 0.86 -2.49
CA GLY A 223 8.03 0.84 -3.26
C GLY A 223 8.57 2.24 -3.52
N LEU A 224 9.69 2.31 -4.24
CA LEU A 224 10.31 3.58 -4.65
C LEU A 224 9.44 4.38 -5.63
N SER A 225 8.56 3.72 -6.38
CA SER A 225 7.64 4.34 -7.35
C SER A 225 6.42 5.02 -6.71
N ALA A 226 6.08 4.67 -5.47
CA ALA A 226 4.88 5.17 -4.81
C ALA A 226 5.07 6.59 -4.24
N GLY A 227 6.29 7.13 -4.15
CA GLY A 227 6.51 8.49 -3.65
C GLY A 227 7.98 8.90 -3.56
N SER A 228 8.32 9.67 -2.54
CA SER A 228 9.71 9.99 -2.18
C SER A 228 10.38 8.82 -1.46
N ILE A 229 11.71 8.84 -1.34
CA ILE A 229 12.45 7.84 -0.54
C ILE A 229 11.95 7.78 0.92
N GLU A 230 11.35 8.88 1.40
CA GLU A 230 10.78 8.95 2.73
C GLU A 230 9.58 8.01 2.93
N ALA A 231 8.84 7.75 1.86
CA ALA A 231 7.70 6.85 1.84
C ALA A 231 8.11 5.38 1.70
N LEU A 232 9.37 5.04 1.45
CA LEU A 232 9.80 3.66 1.24
C LEU A 232 9.37 2.76 2.41
N TRP A 233 8.70 1.64 2.09
CA TRP A 233 8.13 0.65 3.01
C TRP A 233 7.08 1.16 4.02
N THR A 234 6.57 2.38 3.84
CA THR A 234 5.40 2.84 4.57
C THR A 234 4.12 2.17 4.03
N PRO A 235 3.04 2.02 4.82
CA PRO A 235 1.82 1.35 4.35
C PRO A 235 1.04 2.17 3.31
N VAL A 236 0.74 1.54 2.18
CA VAL A 236 -0.10 2.06 1.10
C VAL A 236 -1.16 1.02 0.73
N LEU A 237 -2.30 1.48 0.21
CA LEU A 237 -3.36 0.60 -0.29
C LEU A 237 -3.05 0.21 -1.74
N ASN A 238 -2.99 -1.09 -2.02
CA ASN A 238 -2.94 -1.64 -3.37
C ASN A 238 -4.17 -2.54 -3.57
N PHE A 239 -5.18 -2.03 -4.28
CA PHE A 239 -6.45 -2.72 -4.47
C PHE A 239 -6.40 -3.90 -5.44
N ARG A 240 -5.28 -4.10 -6.14
CA ARG A 240 -5.11 -5.22 -7.08
C ARG A 240 -4.63 -6.50 -6.39
N ILE A 241 -4.13 -6.40 -5.18
CA ILE A 241 -3.59 -7.52 -4.41
C ILE A 241 -4.47 -7.76 -3.18
N GLY A 242 -4.56 -9.01 -2.77
CA GLY A 242 -5.36 -9.45 -1.63
C GLY A 242 -6.68 -10.08 -2.08
N THR A 243 -7.65 -10.06 -1.18
CA THR A 243 -8.96 -10.75 -1.37
C THR A 243 -10.12 -9.80 -1.63
N SER A 244 -9.91 -8.49 -1.44
CA SER A 244 -10.90 -7.43 -1.66
C SER A 244 -10.22 -6.07 -1.52
N GLY A 245 -11.01 -4.98 -1.60
CA GLY A 245 -10.55 -3.64 -1.21
C GLY A 245 -10.38 -3.43 0.30
N CYS A 246 -10.29 -2.17 0.72
CA CYS A 246 -10.36 -1.78 2.12
C CYS A 246 -11.79 -1.92 2.64
N GLN A 247 -12.01 -2.86 3.57
CA GLN A 247 -13.36 -3.15 4.08
C GLN A 247 -13.96 -1.96 4.85
N PHE A 248 -15.20 -1.61 4.52
CA PHE A 248 -15.91 -0.47 5.12
C PHE A 248 -16.17 -0.64 6.63
N ASN A 249 -16.36 -1.88 7.08
CA ASN A 249 -16.61 -2.24 8.48
C ASN A 249 -15.33 -2.60 9.27
N CYS A 250 -14.14 -2.18 8.81
CA CYS A 250 -12.87 -2.54 9.43
C CYS A 250 -12.06 -1.31 9.89
N ILE A 251 -11.44 -1.43 11.07
CA ILE A 251 -10.60 -0.41 11.73
C ILE A 251 -9.31 -0.99 12.34
N ALA A 252 -8.95 -2.23 11.99
CA ALA A 252 -7.88 -2.97 12.65
C ALA A 252 -6.49 -2.29 12.58
N CYS A 253 -6.16 -1.67 11.45
CA CYS A 253 -4.87 -1.02 11.24
C CYS A 253 -4.62 0.16 12.19
N GLY A 254 -5.66 0.91 12.58
CA GLY A 254 -5.56 2.04 13.49
C GLY A 254 -5.36 1.63 14.95
N TYR A 255 -5.88 0.47 15.37
CA TYR A 255 -5.69 -0.05 16.73
C TYR A 255 -4.29 -0.61 16.97
N LEU A 256 -3.62 -1.09 15.93
CA LEU A 256 -2.31 -1.74 16.08
C LEU A 256 -1.12 -0.78 15.89
N CYS A 257 -1.35 0.45 15.41
CA CYS A 257 -0.27 1.38 15.11
C CYS A 257 0.41 1.89 16.39
N PRO A 258 1.68 1.53 16.67
CA PRO A 258 2.32 1.85 17.96
C PRO A 258 2.64 3.34 18.11
N THR A 259 2.74 4.09 17.00
CA THR A 259 3.10 5.51 17.00
C THR A 259 1.93 6.43 16.67
N ALA A 260 0.72 5.87 16.53
CA ALA A 260 -0.47 6.59 16.07
C ALA A 260 -0.25 7.37 14.75
N ALA A 261 0.65 6.89 13.88
CA ALA A 261 0.76 7.38 12.50
C ALA A 261 -0.53 7.08 11.72
N ILE A 262 -1.13 5.92 12.00
CA ILE A 262 -2.54 5.62 11.73
C ILE A 262 -3.23 5.71 13.08
N ARG A 263 -4.05 6.74 13.27
CA ARG A 263 -4.74 6.94 14.56
C ARG A 263 -5.84 5.88 14.74
N PRO A 264 -6.14 5.47 15.97
CA PRO A 264 -7.30 4.64 16.24
C PRO A 264 -8.57 5.38 15.83
N LEU A 265 -9.49 4.65 15.21
CA LEU A 265 -10.81 5.13 14.77
C LEU A 265 -11.88 4.27 15.44
N SER A 266 -13.06 4.85 15.70
CA SER A 266 -14.25 4.04 15.96
C SER A 266 -14.95 3.66 14.65
N LEU A 267 -15.78 2.62 14.66
CA LEU A 267 -16.60 2.26 13.49
C LEU A 267 -17.58 3.40 13.13
N ASP A 268 -18.10 4.09 14.15
CA ASP A 268 -19.01 5.22 13.94
C ASP A 268 -18.29 6.37 13.21
N GLU A 269 -17.03 6.66 13.56
CA GLU A 269 -16.21 7.65 12.87
C GLU A 269 -15.86 7.21 11.44
N ARG A 270 -15.42 5.95 11.29
CA ARG A 270 -15.07 5.38 9.97
C ARG A 270 -16.22 5.52 8.98
N LYS A 271 -17.45 5.25 9.45
CA LYS A 271 -18.68 5.30 8.65
C LYS A 271 -19.32 6.69 8.59
N GLY A 272 -18.92 7.63 9.43
CA GLY A 272 -19.54 8.94 9.51
C GLY A 272 -20.99 8.90 10.01
N ILE A 273 -21.27 8.10 11.04
CA ILE A 273 -22.61 7.97 11.63
C ILE A 273 -22.64 8.53 13.07
N LYS A 274 -23.84 8.65 13.65
CA LYS A 274 -24.08 9.21 15.00
C LYS A 274 -23.43 10.60 15.13
N GLN A 275 -22.55 10.79 16.11
CA GLN A 275 -21.83 12.06 16.34
C GLN A 275 -20.94 12.52 15.18
N TYR A 276 -20.64 11.63 14.22
CA TYR A 276 -19.81 11.94 13.05
C TYR A 276 -20.62 12.20 11.77
N ALA A 277 -21.96 12.20 11.83
CA ALA A 277 -22.84 12.41 10.67
C ALA A 277 -22.53 13.72 9.91
N VAL A 278 -22.21 14.79 10.64
CA VAL A 278 -21.87 16.09 10.04
C VAL A 278 -20.54 16.05 9.26
N LYS A 279 -19.55 15.29 9.75
CA LYS A 279 -18.25 15.16 9.07
C LYS A 279 -18.30 14.17 7.90
N GLY A 280 -19.24 13.23 7.92
CA GLY A 280 -19.32 12.14 6.95
C GLY A 280 -18.26 11.06 7.17
N PRO A 281 -18.27 10.01 6.32
CA PRO A 281 -17.34 8.88 6.42
C PRO A 281 -15.90 9.29 6.12
N ILE A 282 -14.94 8.56 6.69
CA ILE A 282 -13.53 8.73 6.37
C ILE A 282 -13.25 8.26 4.94
N LYS A 283 -12.91 9.20 4.06
CA LYS A 283 -12.51 8.95 2.67
C LYS A 283 -11.02 8.71 2.59
N THR A 284 -10.62 7.59 2.01
CA THR A 284 -9.22 7.30 1.66
C THR A 284 -8.87 7.77 0.25
N GLY A 285 -9.88 8.07 -0.59
CA GLY A 285 -9.71 8.51 -1.96
C GLY A 285 -11.03 8.50 -2.74
N THR A 286 -10.96 8.61 -4.06
CA THR A 286 -12.10 8.58 -4.99
C THR A 286 -11.85 7.64 -6.15
N ALA A 287 -12.90 6.94 -6.59
CA ALA A 287 -12.86 6.07 -7.76
C ALA A 287 -13.10 6.87 -9.06
N PHE A 288 -12.29 6.62 -10.08
CA PHE A 288 -12.40 7.20 -11.41
C PHE A 288 -12.56 6.09 -12.45
N LEU A 289 -13.44 6.32 -13.43
CA LEU A 289 -13.72 5.38 -14.50
C LEU A 289 -13.01 5.80 -15.79
N ASP A 290 -12.20 4.90 -16.32
CA ASP A 290 -11.64 4.97 -17.66
C ASP A 290 -12.65 4.38 -18.66
N GLN A 291 -13.36 5.26 -19.36
CA GLN A 291 -14.37 4.86 -20.37
C GLN A 291 -13.76 4.07 -21.53
N GLY A 292 -12.48 4.30 -21.86
CA GLY A 292 -11.78 3.56 -22.92
C GLY A 292 -11.46 2.11 -22.56
N ARG A 293 -11.59 1.74 -21.27
CA ARG A 293 -11.37 0.37 -20.78
C ARG A 293 -12.64 -0.28 -20.23
N CYS A 294 -13.62 0.52 -19.83
CA CYS A 294 -14.85 0.03 -19.22
C CYS A 294 -15.70 -0.74 -20.23
N LEU A 295 -16.09 -1.98 -19.91
CA LEU A 295 -16.76 -2.89 -20.84
C LEU A 295 -18.05 -2.31 -21.46
N PRO A 296 -18.98 -1.68 -20.70
CA PRO A 296 -20.18 -1.06 -21.27
C PRO A 296 -19.92 0.25 -22.03
N TRP A 297 -18.73 0.84 -21.93
CA TRP A 297 -18.37 2.08 -22.63
C TRP A 297 -17.54 1.81 -23.89
N ALA A 298 -16.53 0.94 -23.80
CA ALA A 298 -15.55 0.71 -24.86
C ALA A 298 -15.87 -0.47 -25.77
N MET A 299 -16.64 -1.46 -25.28
CA MET A 299 -16.84 -2.74 -25.98
C MET A 299 -18.31 -3.13 -26.14
N ASP A 300 -19.25 -2.27 -25.72
CA ASP A 300 -20.69 -2.56 -25.69
C ASP A 300 -21.01 -3.93 -25.05
N LYS A 301 -20.34 -4.23 -23.93
CA LYS A 301 -20.54 -5.45 -23.15
C LYS A 301 -21.26 -5.14 -21.83
N PRO A 302 -22.39 -5.79 -21.52
CA PRO A 302 -23.08 -5.64 -20.23
C PRO A 302 -22.16 -5.98 -19.05
N CYS A 303 -22.06 -5.07 -18.07
CA CYS A 303 -21.28 -5.27 -16.86
C CYS A 303 -21.71 -4.29 -15.77
N ILE A 304 -22.04 -4.81 -14.57
CA ILE A 304 -22.46 -4.02 -13.41
C ILE A 304 -21.62 -4.27 -12.15
N VAL A 305 -20.52 -5.02 -12.27
CA VAL A 305 -19.71 -5.51 -11.13
C VAL A 305 -19.31 -4.40 -10.14
N CYS A 306 -18.88 -3.25 -10.66
CA CYS A 306 -18.47 -2.13 -9.81
C CYS A 306 -19.63 -1.52 -9.01
N GLN A 307 -20.83 -1.47 -9.58
CA GLN A 307 -22.02 -1.02 -8.87
C GLN A 307 -22.47 -2.08 -7.87
N GLU A 308 -22.44 -3.36 -8.23
CA GLU A 308 -22.92 -4.42 -7.35
C GLU A 308 -22.09 -4.54 -6.07
N ASN A 309 -20.77 -4.48 -6.23
CA ASN A 309 -19.82 -4.60 -5.12
C ASN A 309 -19.57 -3.30 -4.35
N CYS A 310 -20.27 -2.20 -4.67
CA CYS A 310 -20.12 -0.94 -3.95
C CYS A 310 -20.66 -1.08 -2.50
N PRO A 311 -19.81 -1.01 -1.46
CA PRO A 311 -20.21 -1.39 -0.10
C PRO A 311 -20.90 -0.27 0.69
N VAL A 312 -20.95 0.95 0.15
CA VAL A 312 -21.59 2.09 0.82
C VAL A 312 -23.08 2.12 0.50
N SER A 313 -23.88 2.59 1.46
CA SER A 313 -25.31 2.77 1.31
C SER A 313 -25.71 4.20 1.69
N PRO A 314 -26.30 5.00 0.77
CA PRO A 314 -26.56 4.68 -0.64
C PRO A 314 -25.27 4.41 -1.46
N LYS A 315 -25.38 3.60 -2.52
CA LYS A 315 -24.24 3.26 -3.39
C LYS A 315 -23.62 4.52 -4.00
N ALA A 316 -22.29 4.55 -4.04
CA ALA A 316 -21.51 5.62 -4.67
C ALA A 316 -21.36 5.42 -6.19
N ILE A 317 -21.64 4.23 -6.69
CA ILE A 317 -21.58 3.92 -8.12
C ILE A 317 -23.02 3.68 -8.57
N GLY A 318 -23.49 4.51 -9.48
CA GLY A 318 -24.81 4.39 -10.11
C GLY A 318 -24.69 3.83 -11.53
N ILE A 319 -25.82 3.50 -12.12
CA ILE A 319 -25.94 3.03 -13.51
C ILE A 319 -26.91 3.93 -14.28
N LYS A 320 -26.60 4.17 -15.56
CA LYS A 320 -27.51 4.77 -16.54
C LYS A 320 -27.73 3.79 -17.67
N GLU A 321 -28.97 3.60 -18.06
CA GLU A 321 -29.29 2.77 -19.20
C GLU A 321 -28.92 3.48 -20.50
N TYR A 322 -28.33 2.74 -21.42
CA TYR A 322 -27.93 3.20 -22.73
C TYR A 322 -28.15 2.08 -23.73
N PHE A 323 -28.82 2.36 -24.85
CA PHE A 323 -29.04 1.39 -25.90
C PHE A 323 -28.05 1.66 -27.04
N SER A 324 -27.24 0.67 -27.39
CA SER A 324 -26.29 0.74 -28.51
C SER A 324 -26.78 -0.12 -29.67
N THR A 325 -26.84 0.43 -30.89
CA THR A 325 -27.24 -0.33 -32.08
C THR A 325 -26.14 -1.31 -32.48
N VAL A 326 -26.47 -2.61 -32.51
CA VAL A 326 -25.57 -3.71 -32.89
C VAL A 326 -25.83 -4.18 -34.32
N VAL A 327 -27.09 -4.16 -34.76
CA VAL A 327 -27.49 -4.43 -36.15
C VAL A 327 -28.30 -3.25 -36.66
N LYS A 328 -27.91 -2.69 -37.80
CA LYS A 328 -28.50 -1.46 -38.34
C LYS A 328 -29.84 -1.72 -39.04
N SER A 329 -30.67 -0.68 -39.08
CA SER A 329 -31.97 -0.66 -39.78
C SER A 329 -31.94 -1.23 -41.20
N ALA A 330 -30.89 -0.91 -41.96
CA ALA A 330 -30.74 -1.34 -43.35
C ALA A 330 -30.62 -2.87 -43.53
N ASP A 331 -30.23 -3.59 -42.48
CA ASP A 331 -29.91 -5.02 -42.54
C ASP A 331 -31.09 -5.91 -42.14
N LEU A 332 -32.17 -5.33 -41.60
CA LEU A 332 -33.33 -6.06 -41.05
C LEU A 332 -34.68 -5.54 -41.59
N PRO A 333 -34.97 -5.74 -42.90
CA PRO A 333 -36.30 -5.47 -43.44
C PRO A 333 -37.32 -6.52 -42.97
N VAL A 334 -38.48 -6.05 -42.52
CA VAL A 334 -39.61 -6.89 -42.09
C VAL A 334 -40.29 -7.52 -43.31
N LYS A 335 -40.47 -8.84 -43.31
CA LYS A 335 -41.29 -9.55 -44.30
C LYS A 335 -42.74 -9.66 -43.84
N GLN A 336 -42.93 -10.06 -42.59
CA GLN A 336 -44.24 -10.17 -41.95
C GLN A 336 -44.04 -9.95 -40.45
N ALA A 337 -44.98 -9.32 -39.78
CA ALA A 337 -44.96 -9.18 -38.33
C ALA A 337 -46.37 -9.39 -37.76
N ASP A 338 -46.42 -9.88 -36.53
CA ASP A 338 -47.58 -9.86 -35.65
C ASP A 338 -47.25 -9.06 -34.37
N ALA A 339 -48.11 -9.15 -33.35
CA ALA A 339 -47.93 -8.42 -32.11
C ALA A 339 -46.63 -8.76 -31.34
N LEU A 340 -46.03 -9.94 -31.57
CA LEU A 340 -44.87 -10.45 -30.84
C LEU A 340 -43.78 -11.08 -31.72
N HIS A 341 -44.12 -11.57 -32.90
CA HIS A 341 -43.22 -12.25 -33.82
C HIS A 341 -42.99 -11.39 -35.06
N ILE A 342 -41.74 -11.31 -35.46
CA ILE A 342 -41.30 -10.60 -36.66
C ILE A 342 -40.55 -11.61 -37.53
N GLY A 343 -41.06 -11.85 -38.73
CA GLY A 343 -40.34 -12.51 -39.81
C GLY A 343 -39.51 -11.51 -40.61
N LEU A 344 -38.23 -11.79 -40.78
CA LEU A 344 -37.25 -11.01 -41.52
C LEU A 344 -37.13 -11.52 -42.97
N ASP A 345 -36.72 -10.66 -43.89
CA ASP A 345 -36.44 -11.07 -45.26
C ASP A 345 -35.03 -11.68 -45.40
N GLY A 346 -34.98 -13.02 -45.38
CA GLY A 346 -33.78 -13.83 -45.51
C GLY A 346 -33.08 -14.18 -44.18
N ASN A 347 -31.98 -14.93 -44.25
CA ASN A 347 -31.18 -15.34 -43.09
C ASN A 347 -30.20 -14.21 -42.72
N ARG A 348 -30.70 -13.20 -42.02
CA ARG A 348 -29.98 -11.94 -41.74
C ARG A 348 -29.22 -11.94 -40.42
N ILE A 349 -29.56 -12.86 -39.51
CA ILE A 349 -29.02 -12.88 -38.15
C ILE A 349 -28.54 -14.28 -37.76
N PRO A 350 -27.53 -14.39 -36.89
CA PRO A 350 -27.13 -15.66 -36.31
C PRO A 350 -28.19 -16.17 -35.32
N ARG A 351 -28.54 -17.45 -35.44
CA ARG A 351 -29.48 -18.15 -34.56
C ARG A 351 -29.06 -18.05 -33.08
N ASP A 352 -30.03 -17.84 -32.19
CA ASP A 352 -29.89 -17.86 -30.72
C ASP A 352 -28.86 -16.86 -30.11
N ARG A 353 -28.35 -15.90 -30.89
CA ARG A 353 -27.38 -14.91 -30.40
C ARG A 353 -28.01 -13.76 -29.62
N PHE A 354 -29.26 -13.42 -29.94
CA PHE A 354 -29.94 -12.21 -29.44
C PHE A 354 -30.99 -12.51 -28.36
N SER A 355 -31.11 -13.77 -27.94
CA SER A 355 -32.03 -14.21 -26.87
C SER A 355 -31.43 -14.17 -25.46
N THR A 356 -30.23 -13.59 -25.26
CA THR A 356 -29.55 -13.56 -23.95
C THR A 356 -30.18 -12.62 -22.92
N GLY A 357 -31.18 -11.82 -23.32
CA GLY A 357 -31.93 -10.92 -22.44
C GLY A 357 -31.47 -9.46 -22.41
N ASP A 358 -30.29 -9.17 -22.95
CA ASP A 358 -29.77 -7.80 -23.06
C ASP A 358 -30.06 -7.15 -24.42
N TYR A 359 -30.60 -7.90 -25.38
CA TYR A 359 -30.91 -7.40 -26.71
C TYR A 359 -32.38 -7.03 -26.87
N TYR A 360 -32.59 -5.95 -27.60
CA TYR A 360 -33.88 -5.34 -27.84
C TYR A 360 -34.01 -5.04 -29.34
N CYS A 361 -35.23 -5.11 -29.83
CA CYS A 361 -35.60 -4.73 -31.19
C CYS A 361 -36.36 -3.41 -31.13
N VAL A 362 -36.05 -2.48 -32.03
CA VAL A 362 -36.79 -1.21 -32.18
C VAL A 362 -37.03 -0.94 -33.67
N ALA A 363 -38.20 -0.43 -34.00
CA ALA A 363 -38.50 -0.02 -35.36
C ALA A 363 -37.96 1.38 -35.66
N GLU A 364 -37.62 1.64 -36.92
CA GLU A 364 -37.20 2.97 -37.36
C GLU A 364 -38.28 4.01 -37.05
N GLY A 365 -37.95 5.01 -36.24
CA GLY A 365 -38.89 6.05 -35.78
C GLY A 365 -39.65 5.73 -34.49
N ASP A 366 -39.58 4.49 -33.99
CA ASP A 366 -40.08 4.11 -32.66
C ASP A 366 -39.04 4.43 -31.58
N ARG A 367 -39.50 4.85 -30.40
CA ARG A 367 -38.65 5.13 -29.23
C ARG A 367 -38.72 4.04 -28.17
N GLN A 368 -39.56 3.03 -28.35
CA GLN A 368 -39.77 1.97 -27.37
C GLN A 368 -39.06 0.66 -27.80
N PRO A 369 -37.85 0.39 -27.30
CA PRO A 369 -37.17 -0.87 -27.56
C PRO A 369 -37.90 -2.02 -26.85
N ARG A 370 -38.10 -3.14 -27.57
CA ARG A 370 -38.77 -4.36 -27.07
C ARG A 370 -37.75 -5.48 -26.90
N ARG A 371 -37.72 -6.11 -25.73
CA ARG A 371 -36.74 -7.17 -25.43
C ARG A 371 -36.95 -8.36 -26.36
N ILE A 372 -35.87 -8.90 -26.91
CA ILE A 372 -35.88 -10.12 -27.72
C ILE A 372 -35.84 -11.32 -26.78
N THR A 373 -36.82 -12.21 -26.89
CA THR A 373 -36.93 -13.44 -26.08
C THR A 373 -36.36 -14.64 -26.83
N GLU A 374 -36.61 -14.72 -28.14
CA GLU A 374 -36.13 -15.79 -29.01
C GLU A 374 -35.72 -15.22 -30.37
N ASN A 375 -34.73 -15.85 -31.02
CA ASN A 375 -34.37 -15.48 -32.39
C ASN A 375 -33.92 -16.70 -33.22
N SER A 376 -34.47 -16.82 -34.43
CA SER A 376 -33.96 -17.73 -35.45
C SER A 376 -33.05 -16.98 -36.43
N GLU A 377 -32.71 -17.58 -37.57
CA GLU A 377 -31.94 -16.91 -38.63
C GLU A 377 -32.75 -15.84 -39.40
N ASN A 378 -34.07 -16.00 -39.41
CA ASN A 378 -35.01 -15.19 -40.19
C ASN A 378 -36.23 -14.72 -39.38
N SER A 379 -36.21 -14.86 -38.05
CA SER A 379 -37.30 -14.39 -37.18
C SER A 379 -36.81 -13.91 -35.83
N LEU A 380 -37.57 -12.99 -35.24
CA LEU A 380 -37.40 -12.45 -33.89
C LEU A 380 -38.72 -12.56 -33.14
N THR A 381 -38.67 -13.02 -31.89
CA THR A 381 -39.79 -12.97 -30.95
C THR A 381 -39.47 -11.96 -29.87
N THR A 382 -40.42 -11.07 -29.57
CA THR A 382 -40.28 -10.02 -28.55
C THR A 382 -41.18 -10.27 -27.34
N ASP A 383 -40.79 -9.70 -26.21
CA ASP A 383 -41.46 -9.83 -24.91
C ASP A 383 -42.95 -9.41 -24.97
N SER A 384 -43.82 -10.23 -24.38
CA SER A 384 -45.27 -10.03 -24.36
C SER A 384 -45.73 -8.86 -23.50
N ALA A 385 -44.87 -8.36 -22.60
CA ALA A 385 -45.16 -7.17 -21.80
C ALA A 385 -45.26 -5.89 -22.66
N PHE A 386 -44.63 -5.87 -23.84
CA PHE A 386 -44.61 -4.71 -24.73
C PHE A 386 -44.88 -5.14 -26.18
N PRO A 387 -46.14 -5.49 -26.52
CA PRO A 387 -46.50 -5.88 -27.87
C PRO A 387 -46.27 -4.75 -28.88
N TRP A 388 -46.17 -5.11 -30.15
CA TRP A 388 -46.02 -4.16 -31.24
C TRP A 388 -47.36 -3.48 -31.56
N GLU A 389 -47.46 -2.21 -31.22
CA GLU A 389 -48.63 -1.36 -31.49
C GLU A 389 -48.17 0.02 -31.99
N PRO A 390 -48.31 0.34 -33.30
CA PRO A 390 -48.78 -0.53 -34.37
C PRO A 390 -47.75 -1.61 -34.76
N VAL A 391 -48.22 -2.74 -35.28
CA VAL A 391 -47.37 -3.81 -35.82
C VAL A 391 -46.53 -3.27 -36.99
N PRO A 392 -45.21 -3.55 -37.05
CA PRO A 392 -44.35 -3.16 -38.16
C PRO A 392 -44.89 -3.67 -39.50
N LYS A 393 -45.07 -2.77 -40.46
CA LYS A 393 -45.53 -3.14 -41.80
C LYS A 393 -44.42 -3.90 -42.55
N PRO A 394 -44.76 -4.79 -43.49
CA PRO A 394 -43.78 -5.33 -44.44
C PRO A 394 -42.96 -4.21 -45.10
N GLY A 395 -41.64 -4.37 -45.14
CA GLY A 395 -40.68 -3.37 -45.60
C GLY A 395 -40.23 -2.36 -44.53
N ALA A 396 -40.82 -2.36 -43.33
CA ALA A 396 -40.31 -1.58 -42.21
C ALA A 396 -38.89 -2.05 -41.84
N LYS A 397 -38.07 -1.12 -41.38
CA LYS A 397 -36.69 -1.39 -40.96
C LYS A 397 -36.60 -1.47 -39.45
N LEU A 398 -35.84 -2.45 -38.98
CA LEU A 398 -35.65 -2.72 -37.55
C LEU A 398 -34.18 -2.61 -37.16
N GLU A 399 -33.94 -2.18 -35.94
CA GLU A 399 -32.61 -2.21 -35.33
C GLU A 399 -32.60 -3.19 -34.17
N ILE A 400 -31.51 -3.95 -34.07
CA ILE A 400 -31.21 -4.69 -32.85
C ILE A 400 -30.24 -3.85 -32.03
N GLN A 401 -30.67 -3.49 -30.83
CA GLN A 401 -29.92 -2.74 -29.86
C GLN A 401 -29.55 -3.63 -28.68
N ILE A 402 -28.38 -3.39 -28.08
CA ILE A 402 -28.00 -3.97 -26.79
C ILE A 402 -28.21 -2.93 -25.69
N ARG A 403 -28.86 -3.34 -24.61
CA ARG A 403 -29.05 -2.54 -23.40
C ARG A 403 -27.81 -2.61 -22.54
N LEU A 404 -27.16 -1.48 -22.34
CA LEU A 404 -25.94 -1.32 -21.56
C LEU A 404 -26.25 -0.51 -20.30
N GLN A 405 -25.74 -0.98 -19.17
CA GLN A 405 -25.81 -0.27 -17.90
C GLN A 405 -24.48 0.43 -17.67
N ARG A 406 -24.36 1.67 -18.16
CA ARG A 406 -23.13 2.47 -18.07
C ARG A 406 -22.94 3.01 -16.66
N PRO A 407 -21.85 2.66 -15.95
CA PRO A 407 -21.64 3.12 -14.59
C PRO A 407 -21.19 4.58 -14.55
N PHE A 408 -21.57 5.28 -13.47
CA PHE A 408 -21.06 6.60 -13.10
C PHE A 408 -20.76 6.66 -11.60
N ILE A 409 -19.83 7.52 -11.19
CA ILE A 409 -19.39 7.63 -9.79
C ILE A 409 -19.93 8.95 -9.21
N ASP A 410 -20.52 8.87 -8.02
CA ASP A 410 -20.83 10.00 -7.16
C ASP A 410 -19.65 10.25 -6.18
N PRO A 411 -18.85 11.31 -6.38
CA PRO A 411 -17.69 11.61 -5.55
C PRO A 411 -18.06 12.01 -4.11
N ASN A 412 -19.31 12.44 -3.87
CA ASN A 412 -19.76 12.79 -2.52
C ASN A 412 -19.94 11.56 -1.65
N ARG A 413 -20.36 10.43 -2.24
CA ARG A 413 -20.59 9.15 -1.56
C ARG A 413 -19.37 8.22 -1.60
N CYS A 414 -18.50 8.38 -2.59
CA CYS A 414 -17.32 7.53 -2.73
C CYS A 414 -16.37 7.73 -1.53
N ILE A 415 -15.91 6.62 -0.95
CA ILE A 415 -14.97 6.61 0.19
C ILE A 415 -13.58 6.10 -0.18
N GLY A 416 -13.36 5.72 -1.45
CA GLY A 416 -12.07 5.21 -1.91
C GLY A 416 -11.68 3.85 -1.34
N CYS A 417 -12.65 2.97 -1.09
CA CYS A 417 -12.39 1.63 -0.55
C CYS A 417 -11.71 0.68 -1.55
N GLY A 418 -11.80 0.95 -2.85
CA GLY A 418 -11.15 0.18 -3.91
C GLY A 418 -11.71 -1.22 -4.19
N VAL A 419 -12.83 -1.60 -3.58
CA VAL A 419 -13.51 -2.87 -3.90
C VAL A 419 -13.86 -2.94 -5.39
N CYS A 420 -14.33 -1.84 -5.98
CA CYS A 420 -14.64 -1.80 -7.41
C CYS A 420 -13.41 -1.98 -8.32
N GLU A 421 -12.22 -1.54 -7.89
CA GLU A 421 -10.97 -1.73 -8.63
C GLU A 421 -10.46 -3.17 -8.53
N HIS A 422 -10.61 -3.78 -7.35
CA HIS A 422 -10.27 -5.19 -7.11
C HIS A 422 -11.12 -6.11 -8.00
N GLU A 423 -12.43 -5.94 -7.92
CA GLU A 423 -13.44 -6.79 -8.58
C GLU A 423 -13.56 -6.51 -10.08
N CYS A 424 -12.87 -5.50 -10.60
CA CYS A 424 -12.99 -5.13 -12.01
C CYS A 424 -12.53 -6.30 -12.91
N PRO A 425 -13.40 -6.83 -13.80
CA PRO A 425 -13.08 -7.99 -14.63
C PRO A 425 -12.10 -7.66 -15.78
N VAL A 426 -11.78 -6.37 -15.98
CA VAL A 426 -10.85 -5.93 -17.02
C VAL A 426 -9.42 -6.33 -16.64
N LYS A 427 -8.81 -7.18 -17.47
CA LYS A 427 -7.44 -7.69 -17.27
C LYS A 427 -6.38 -6.58 -17.41
N GLY A 428 -5.27 -6.74 -16.71
CA GLY A 428 -4.19 -5.75 -16.64
C GLY A 428 -4.57 -4.57 -15.75
N ARG A 429 -4.74 -3.38 -16.35
CA ARG A 429 -5.21 -2.19 -15.63
C ARG A 429 -6.73 -2.20 -15.51
N ALA A 430 -7.26 -2.13 -14.28
CA ALA A 430 -8.71 -2.03 -14.06
C ALA A 430 -9.30 -0.80 -14.78
N ALA A 431 -10.55 -0.91 -15.24
CA ALA A 431 -11.26 0.21 -15.85
C ALA A 431 -11.70 1.25 -14.82
N ILE A 432 -11.98 0.84 -13.59
CA ILE A 432 -12.25 1.73 -12.47
C ILE A 432 -11.07 1.63 -11.49
N ARG A 433 -10.52 2.78 -11.09
CA ARG A 433 -9.35 2.86 -10.21
C ARG A 433 -9.55 3.92 -9.16
N VAL A 434 -9.03 3.69 -7.97
CA VAL A 434 -9.06 4.66 -6.88
C VAL A 434 -7.76 5.44 -6.85
N PHE A 435 -7.88 6.73 -6.53
CA PHE A 435 -6.76 7.62 -6.29
C PHE A 435 -7.05 8.47 -5.04
N ALA A 436 -6.02 9.05 -4.42
CA ALA A 436 -6.11 9.76 -3.13
C ALA A 436 -6.81 11.14 -3.21
N GLU A 437 -7.34 11.52 -4.37
CA GLU A 437 -8.20 12.68 -4.57
C GLU A 437 -9.47 12.56 -3.72
N ASN A 438 -9.88 13.70 -3.16
CA ASN A 438 -10.98 13.84 -2.21
C ASN A 438 -10.80 13.09 -0.87
N GLU A 439 -9.57 12.71 -0.50
CA GLU A 439 -9.33 12.04 0.78
C GLU A 439 -9.51 12.97 1.99
N SER A 440 -9.89 12.40 3.13
CA SER A 440 -10.14 13.16 4.36
C SER A 440 -8.88 13.72 5.04
N ARG A 441 -7.69 13.23 4.68
CA ARG A 441 -6.42 13.58 5.34
C ARG A 441 -5.89 14.95 4.95
N ASN A 442 -6.17 15.38 3.72
CA ASN A 442 -5.67 16.63 3.19
C ASN A 442 -6.75 17.38 2.40
N ARG A 443 -7.19 18.52 2.91
CA ARG A 443 -8.19 19.37 2.24
C ARG A 443 -7.72 19.89 0.88
N LYS A 444 -6.41 19.98 0.63
CA LYS A 444 -5.87 20.40 -0.67
C LYS A 444 -6.13 19.39 -1.78
N HIS A 445 -6.44 18.13 -1.44
CA HIS A 445 -6.78 17.08 -2.40
C HIS A 445 -8.28 17.06 -2.73
N ALA A 446 -9.09 17.96 -2.15
CA ALA A 446 -10.53 18.03 -2.42
C ALA A 446 -10.79 18.25 -3.92
N LEU A 447 -11.79 17.55 -4.44
CA LEU A 447 -12.27 17.77 -5.81
C LEU A 447 -12.97 19.13 -5.88
N MET A 448 -12.67 19.91 -6.92
CA MET A 448 -13.50 21.05 -7.29
C MET A 448 -14.74 20.48 -7.99
N LEU A 449 -15.86 20.44 -7.25
CA LEU A 449 -17.14 19.90 -7.70
C LEU A 449 -18.10 21.00 -8.12
#